data_AF-A0A3B0TSE1-F1
#
_entry.id   AF-A0A3B0TSE1-F1
#
_cell.length_a   1.000
_cell.length_b   1.000
_cell.length_c   1.000
_cell.angle_alpha   90.00
_cell.angle_beta   90.00
_cell.angle_gamma   90.00
#
_symmetry.space_group_name_H-M   'P 1'
#
loop_
_entity.id
_entity.type
_entity.pdbx_description
1 polymer ?
#
loop_
_entity_poly.entity_id
_entity_poly.type
_entity_poly.pdbx_seq_one_letter_code
_entity_poly.pdbx_strand_id
1 'polypeptide(L)'
;MIKWFKNTGPGVLVAAAFIGPGTVTLCTLAGVKYGYSLLWAMTLSIVATVILQEMSARIGIITQKGLAQVIKEQIKSPILNKITIILILSAIVVGNAAYEAGNISGASLGISAIFGDSLYYLYPIIIGVIAFGLLF
;
A
#
# COMPACT_ATOMS: atom_id res chain seq x y z
N MET A 1 -3.59 -3.00 -32.71
CA MET A 1 -3.26 -2.42 -31.40
C MET A 1 -3.73 -3.38 -30.30
N ILE A 2 -2.82 -3.79 -29.44
CA ILE A 2 -2.77 -5.08 -28.72
C ILE A 2 -3.94 -5.27 -27.74
N LYS A 3 -4.73 -6.35 -27.91
CA LYS A 3 -5.92 -6.74 -27.11
C LYS A 3 -5.63 -6.86 -25.59
N TRP A 4 -4.36 -7.08 -25.23
CA TRP A 4 -3.89 -7.29 -23.87
C TRP A 4 -4.03 -6.02 -22.99
N PHE A 5 -3.75 -4.83 -23.55
CA PHE A 5 -3.90 -3.55 -22.83
C PHE A 5 -5.36 -3.13 -22.62
N LYS A 6 -6.32 -3.69 -23.37
CA LYS A 6 -7.75 -3.42 -23.15
C LYS A 6 -8.31 -4.16 -21.93
N ASN A 7 -7.63 -5.22 -21.47
CA ASN A 7 -8.10 -6.10 -20.39
C ASN A 7 -7.14 -6.13 -19.18
N THR A 8 -6.22 -5.16 -19.03
CA THR A 8 -5.26 -5.14 -17.92
C THR A 8 -5.88 -5.01 -16.53
N GLY A 9 -7.18 -4.72 -16.45
CA GLY A 9 -7.95 -4.73 -15.19
C GLY A 9 -7.39 -3.77 -14.13
N PRO A 10 -7.97 -3.77 -12.92
CA PRO A 10 -7.46 -2.94 -11.82
C PRO A 10 -6.14 -3.48 -11.24
N GLY A 11 -5.75 -4.72 -11.56
CA GLY A 11 -4.58 -5.38 -10.97
C GLY A 11 -3.27 -4.64 -11.18
N VAL A 12 -3.08 -4.00 -12.34
CA VAL A 12 -1.87 -3.19 -12.61
C VAL A 12 -1.83 -1.94 -11.73
N LEU A 13 -2.97 -1.25 -11.56
CA LEU A 13 -3.08 -0.08 -10.68
C LEU A 13 -2.82 -0.47 -9.22
N VAL A 14 -3.38 -1.60 -8.79
CA VAL A 14 -3.14 -2.14 -7.45
C VAL A 14 -1.65 -2.47 -7.27
N ALA A 15 -1.03 -3.18 -8.20
CA ALA A 15 0.39 -3.52 -8.12
C ALA A 15 1.28 -2.27 -8.09
N ALA A 16 0.97 -1.26 -8.91
CA ALA A 16 1.68 0.01 -8.90
C ALA A 16 1.56 0.72 -7.54
N ALA A 17 0.41 0.62 -6.87
CA ALA A 17 0.20 1.21 -5.55
C ALA A 17 1.08 0.58 -4.46
N PHE A 18 1.55 -0.67 -4.61
CA PHE A 18 2.44 -1.35 -3.65
C PHE A 18 3.94 -1.05 -3.85
N ILE A 19 4.33 -0.48 -5.00
CA ILE A 19 5.73 -0.23 -5.33
C ILE A 19 5.98 1.28 -5.23
N GLY A 20 6.32 1.73 -4.02
CA GLY A 20 6.72 3.11 -3.75
C GLY A 20 8.19 3.25 -3.34
N PRO A 21 8.68 4.49 -3.15
CA PRO A 21 10.03 4.77 -2.67
C PRO A 21 10.34 4.05 -1.35
N GLY A 22 9.35 3.95 -0.45
CA GLY A 22 9.52 3.25 0.82
C GLY A 22 9.81 1.76 0.65
N THR A 23 9.10 1.08 -0.27
CA THR A 23 9.34 -0.33 -0.62
C THR A 23 10.75 -0.52 -1.17
N VAL A 24 11.19 0.34 -2.08
CA VAL A 24 12.54 0.27 -2.68
C VAL A 24 13.62 0.46 -1.62
N THR A 25 13.47 1.46 -0.75
CA THR A 25 14.41 1.70 0.36
C THR A 25 14.47 0.50 1.30
N LEU A 26 13.32 -0.03 1.72
CA LEU A 26 13.26 -1.16 2.64
C LEU A 26 13.92 -2.41 2.05
N CYS A 27 13.63 -2.75 0.79
CA CYS A 27 14.24 -3.88 0.11
C CYS A 27 15.76 -3.70 -0.05
N THR A 28 16.22 -2.48 -0.34
CA THR A 28 17.65 -2.17 -0.45
C THR A 28 18.35 -2.34 0.90
N LEU A 29 17.81 -1.76 1.97
CA LEU A 29 18.36 -1.89 3.33
C LEU A 29 18.36 -3.34 3.81
N ALA A 30 17.29 -4.09 3.52
CA ALA A 30 17.21 -5.51 3.83
C ALA A 30 18.28 -6.30 3.08
N GLY A 31 18.51 -6.02 1.80
CA GLY A 31 19.57 -6.64 1.01
C GLY A 31 20.98 -6.32 1.52
N VAL A 32 21.23 -5.07 1.90
CA VAL A 32 22.51 -4.66 2.50
C VAL A 32 22.76 -5.37 3.83
N LYS A 33 21.73 -5.49 4.68
CA LYS A 33 21.88 -6.04 6.04
C LYS A 33 21.86 -7.56 6.08
N TYR A 34 21.07 -8.21 5.24
CA TYR A 34 20.79 -9.64 5.31
C TYR A 34 21.15 -10.42 4.04
N GLY A 35 21.67 -9.75 3.02
CA GLY A 35 21.93 -10.35 1.71
C GLY A 35 20.66 -10.97 1.15
N TYR A 36 20.75 -12.23 0.73
CA TYR A 36 19.63 -12.99 0.17
C TYR A 36 18.81 -13.78 1.20
N SER A 37 19.12 -13.68 2.50
CA SER A 37 18.49 -14.55 3.52
C SER A 37 16.98 -14.33 3.69
N LEU A 38 16.48 -13.16 3.30
CA LEU A 38 15.05 -12.80 3.40
C LEU A 38 14.25 -13.06 2.11
N LEU A 39 14.86 -13.59 1.05
CA LEU A 39 14.16 -13.83 -0.22
C LEU A 39 12.98 -14.78 -0.05
N TRP A 40 13.12 -15.84 0.76
CA TRP A 40 12.02 -16.78 1.01
C TRP A 40 10.80 -16.09 1.65
N ALA A 41 11.04 -15.18 2.61
CA ALA A 41 9.99 -14.44 3.28
C ALA A 41 9.29 -13.47 2.31
N MET A 42 10.06 -12.81 1.44
CA MET A 42 9.54 -11.99 0.37
C MET A 42 8.66 -12.79 -0.60
N THR A 43 9.10 -13.98 -1.02
CA THR A 43 8.30 -14.86 -1.90
C THR A 43 6.98 -15.26 -1.24
N LEU A 44 7.00 -15.67 0.03
CA LEU A 44 5.77 -16.01 0.76
C LEU A 44 4.82 -14.81 0.89
N SER A 45 5.37 -13.61 1.14
CA SER A 45 4.60 -12.37 1.19
C SER A 45 3.89 -12.11 -0.13
N ILE A 46 4.60 -12.23 -1.27
CA ILE A 46 4.02 -12.04 -2.60
C ILE A 46 2.89 -13.04 -2.85
N VAL A 47 3.07 -14.31 -2.53
CA VAL A 47 2.03 -15.34 -2.69
C VAL A 47 0.80 -15.00 -1.85
N ALA A 48 0.99 -14.61 -0.59
CA ALA A 48 -0.10 -14.19 0.29
C ALA A 48 -0.85 -12.96 -0.28
N THR A 49 -0.12 -11.95 -0.76
CA THR A 49 -0.70 -10.75 -1.39
C THR A 49 -1.54 -11.11 -2.61
N VAL A 50 -1.04 -11.98 -3.49
CA VAL A 50 -1.78 -12.40 -4.69
C VAL A 50 -3.10 -13.08 -4.31
N ILE A 51 -3.08 -14.00 -3.34
CA ILE A 51 -4.28 -14.71 -2.88
C ILE A 51 -5.29 -13.73 -2.28
N LEU A 52 -4.86 -12.87 -1.35
CA LEU A 52 -5.75 -11.93 -0.66
C LEU A 52 -6.33 -10.88 -1.64
N GLN A 53 -5.53 -10.44 -2.60
CA GLN A 53 -5.96 -9.46 -3.59
C GLN A 53 -6.92 -10.07 -4.61
N GLU A 54 -6.72 -11.32 -5.00
CA GLU A 54 -7.66 -12.07 -5.86
C GLU A 54 -9.01 -12.25 -5.15
N MET A 55 -9.01 -12.68 -3.89
CA MET A 55 -10.24 -12.83 -3.11
C MET A 55 -11.00 -11.50 -2.99
N SER A 56 -10.28 -10.41 -2.71
CA SER A 56 -10.85 -9.07 -2.60
C SER A 56 -11.44 -8.59 -3.94
N ALA A 57 -10.74 -8.85 -5.05
CA ALA A 57 -11.22 -8.54 -6.39
C ALA A 57 -12.46 -9.35 -6.75
N ARG A 58 -12.46 -10.65 -6.45
CA ARG A 58 -13.60 -11.55 -6.68
C ARG A 58 -14.84 -11.10 -5.92
N ILE A 59 -14.69 -10.71 -4.64
CA ILE A 59 -15.80 -10.15 -3.85
C ILE A 59 -16.34 -8.88 -4.50
N GLY A 60 -15.46 -7.95 -4.89
CA GLY A 60 -15.87 -6.71 -5.55
C GLY A 60 -16.62 -6.93 -6.86
N ILE A 61 -16.16 -7.87 -7.69
CA ILE A 61 -16.78 -8.20 -8.98
C ILE A 61 -18.13 -8.91 -8.79
N ILE A 62 -18.24 -9.88 -7.88
CA ILE A 62 -19.48 -10.65 -7.70
C ILE A 62 -20.54 -9.83 -6.97
N THR A 63 -20.15 -9.14 -5.90
CA THR A 63 -21.10 -8.43 -5.02
C THR A 63 -21.39 -7.00 -5.45
N GLN A 64 -20.55 -6.42 -6.33
CA GLN A 64 -20.57 -5.00 -6.69
C GLN A 64 -20.47 -4.08 -5.46
N LYS A 65 -19.83 -4.57 -4.38
CA LYS A 65 -19.67 -3.88 -3.10
C LYS A 65 -18.22 -3.97 -2.63
N GLY A 66 -17.80 -3.00 -1.83
CA GLY A 66 -16.50 -3.05 -1.14
C GLY A 66 -16.49 -4.10 -0.02
N LEU A 67 -15.32 -4.67 0.28
CA LEU A 67 -15.16 -5.71 1.31
C LEU A 67 -15.73 -5.28 2.68
N ALA A 68 -15.49 -4.03 3.09
CA ALA A 68 -16.01 -3.50 4.36
C ALA A 68 -17.55 -3.47 4.40
N GLN A 69 -18.19 -3.16 3.28
CA GLN A 69 -19.65 -3.18 3.17
C GLN A 69 -20.19 -4.61 3.23
N VAL A 70 -19.54 -5.56 2.54
CA VAL A 70 -19.93 -6.97 2.61
C VAL A 70 -19.82 -7.50 4.04
N ILE A 71 -18.73 -7.21 4.75
CA ILE A 71 -18.56 -7.59 6.15
C ILE A 71 -19.67 -6.99 7.02
N LYS A 72 -19.96 -5.70 6.86
CA LYS A 72 -21.03 -5.01 7.58
C LYS A 72 -22.39 -5.69 7.38
N GLU A 73 -22.73 -6.12 6.17
CA GLU A 73 -24.02 -6.74 5.87
C GLU A 73 -24.16 -8.16 6.46
N GLN A 74 -23.05 -8.85 6.74
CA GLN A 74 -23.07 -10.19 7.34
C GLN A 74 -23.23 -10.18 8.87
N ILE A 75 -22.87 -9.09 9.55
CA ILE A 75 -22.92 -9.01 11.02
C ILE A 75 -24.28 -8.50 11.48
N LYS A 76 -25.10 -9.41 12.01
CA LYS A 76 -26.47 -9.12 12.51
C LYS A 76 -26.49 -8.35 13.84
N SER A 77 -25.51 -8.56 14.71
CA SER A 77 -25.45 -7.88 16.02
C SER A 77 -25.00 -6.43 15.85
N PRO A 78 -25.81 -5.42 16.23
CA PRO A 78 -25.46 -4.01 16.04
C PRO A 78 -24.17 -3.59 16.75
N ILE A 79 -23.88 -4.19 17.90
CA ILE A 79 -22.70 -3.88 18.71
C ILE A 79 -21.44 -4.43 18.03
N LEU A 80 -21.46 -5.72 17.64
CA LEU A 80 -20.32 -6.30 16.91
C LEU A 80 -20.10 -5.57 15.58
N ASN A 81 -21.18 -5.20 14.89
CA ASN A 81 -21.10 -4.49 13.62
C ASN A 81 -20.36 -3.15 13.78
N LYS A 82 -20.72 -2.33 14.79
CA LYS A 82 -20.02 -1.08 15.10
C LYS A 82 -18.55 -1.29 15.43
N ILE A 83 -18.24 -2.28 16.28
CA ILE A 83 -16.86 -2.60 16.66
C ILE A 83 -16.05 -3.01 15.43
N THR A 84 -16.58 -3.87 14.57
CA THR A 84 -15.91 -4.31 13.35
C THR A 84 -15.67 -3.16 12.38
N ILE A 85 -16.64 -2.26 12.19
CA ILE A 85 -16.44 -1.07 11.33
C ILE A 85 -15.35 -0.17 11.89
N ILE A 86 -15.34 0.08 13.20
CA ILE A 86 -14.28 0.87 13.84
C ILE A 86 -12.92 0.20 13.60
N LEU A 87 -12.82 -1.11 13.80
CA LEU A 87 -11.58 -1.85 13.60
C LEU A 87 -11.10 -1.80 12.14
N ILE A 88 -12.02 -1.93 11.17
CA ILE A 88 -11.70 -1.80 9.74
C ILE A 88 -11.18 -0.39 9.43
N LEU A 89 -11.89 0.65 9.89
CA LEU A 89 -11.49 2.04 9.64
C LEU A 89 -10.15 2.36 10.31
N SER A 90 -9.93 1.91 11.54
CA SER A 90 -8.66 2.07 12.24
C SER A 90 -7.53 1.36 11.50
N ALA A 91 -7.74 0.14 11.02
CA ALA A 91 -6.74 -0.60 10.27
C ALA A 91 -6.38 0.12 8.94
N ILE A 92 -7.38 0.64 8.22
CA ILE A 92 -7.16 1.41 6.98
C ILE A 92 -6.38 2.69 7.27
N VAL A 93 -6.81 3.48 8.27
CA VAL A 93 -6.16 4.75 8.60
C VAL A 93 -4.73 4.55 9.06
N VAL A 94 -4.50 3.66 10.03
CA VAL A 94 -3.17 3.40 10.58
C VAL A 94 -2.27 2.75 9.53
N GLY A 95 -2.79 1.77 8.77
CA GLY A 95 -2.04 1.08 7.73
C GLY A 95 -1.61 2.02 6.61
N ASN A 96 -2.53 2.83 6.09
CA ASN A 96 -2.20 3.79 5.03
C ASN A 96 -1.29 4.91 5.54
N ALA A 97 -1.47 5.40 6.77
CA ALA A 97 -0.57 6.38 7.36
C ALA A 97 0.85 5.85 7.50
N ALA A 98 1.01 4.60 7.96
CA ALA A 98 2.31 3.95 8.05
C ALA A 98 2.94 3.72 6.67
N TYR A 99 2.14 3.30 5.69
CA TYR A 99 2.58 3.12 4.30
C TYR A 99 3.08 4.43 3.68
N GLU A 100 2.30 5.50 3.81
CA GLU A 100 2.67 6.82 3.31
C GLU A 100 3.87 7.42 4.05
N ALA A 101 3.97 7.25 5.37
CA ALA A 101 5.16 7.64 6.13
C ALA A 101 6.41 6.93 5.58
N GLY A 102 6.30 5.66 5.22
CA GLY A 102 7.37 4.91 4.54
C GLY A 102 7.73 5.50 3.18
N ASN A 103 6.74 5.83 2.35
CA ASN A 103 6.98 6.42 1.02
C ASN A 103 7.62 7.81 1.09
N ILE A 104 7.14 8.67 1.99
CA ILE A 104 7.73 10.00 2.22
C ILE A 104 9.17 9.87 2.74
N SER A 105 9.43 8.94 3.66
CA SER A 105 10.78 8.71 4.20
C SER A 105 11.73 8.18 3.12
N GLY A 106 11.30 7.19 2.33
CA GLY A 106 12.08 6.65 1.23
C GLY A 106 12.38 7.69 0.15
N ALA A 107 11.38 8.52 -0.19
CA ALA A 107 11.57 9.64 -1.12
C ALA A 107 12.55 10.68 -0.56
N SER A 108 12.46 11.00 0.74
CA SER A 108 13.39 11.93 1.40
C SER A 108 14.83 11.43 1.35
N LEU A 109 15.06 10.13 1.58
CA LEU A 109 16.37 9.50 1.42
C LEU A 109 16.87 9.57 -0.03
N GLY A 110 15.98 9.36 -1.00
CA GLY A 110 16.30 9.51 -2.41
C GLY A 110 16.73 10.93 -2.78
N ILE A 111 16.03 11.95 -2.27
CA ILE A 111 16.40 13.37 -2.48
C ILE A 111 17.75 13.67 -1.83
N SER A 112 17.95 13.23 -0.58
CA SER A 112 19.22 13.36 0.14
C SER A 112 20.39 12.76 -0.62
N ALA A 113 20.20 11.60 -1.26
CA ALA A 113 21.26 10.95 -2.05
C ALA A 113 21.67 11.78 -3.28
N ILE A 114 20.79 12.64 -3.81
CA ILE A 114 21.06 13.47 -5.00
C ILE A 114 21.55 14.87 -4.62
N PHE A 115 20.91 15.50 -3.63
CA PHE A 115 21.10 16.91 -3.28
C PHE A 115 21.84 17.13 -1.94
N GLY A 116 22.18 16.04 -1.24
CA GLY A 116 22.81 16.07 0.09
C GLY A 116 21.81 16.30 1.23
N ASP A 117 22.31 16.28 2.46
CA ASP A 117 21.46 16.27 3.68
C ASP A 117 21.14 17.67 4.24
N SER A 118 21.54 18.73 3.55
CA SER A 118 21.42 20.11 4.04
C SER A 118 19.98 20.52 4.38
N LEU A 119 18.99 19.97 3.67
CA LEU A 119 17.57 20.26 3.87
C LEU A 119 16.76 19.01 4.26
N TYR A 120 17.40 17.97 4.82
CA TYR A 120 16.76 16.69 5.11
C TYR A 120 15.44 16.80 5.88
N TYR A 121 15.40 17.64 6.93
CA TYR A 121 14.21 17.85 7.74
C TYR A 121 13.04 18.53 7.00
N LEU A 122 13.31 19.20 5.86
CA LEU A 122 12.29 19.85 5.04
C LEU A 122 11.76 18.93 3.94
N TYR A 123 12.50 17.90 3.52
CA TYR A 123 12.08 17.02 2.44
C TYR A 123 10.73 16.34 2.69
N PRO A 124 10.44 15.77 3.88
CA PRO A 124 9.13 15.15 4.14
C PRO A 124 7.97 16.14 3.97
N ILE A 125 8.16 17.39 4.41
CA ILE A 125 7.15 18.45 4.33
C ILE A 125 6.90 18.83 2.88
N ILE A 126 7.97 19.05 2.11
CA ILE A 126 7.88 19.41 0.68
C ILE A 126 7.18 18.30 -0.10
N ILE A 127 7.58 17.04 0.10
CA ILE A 127 6.95 15.88 -0.56
C ILE A 127 5.48 15.79 -0.17
N GLY A 128 5.15 15.93 1.12
CA GLY A 128 3.77 15.89 1.61
C GLY A 128 2.89 16.98 1.00
N VAL A 129 3.39 18.22 0.91
CA VAL A 129 2.65 19.35 0.32
C VAL A 129 2.43 19.13 -1.18
N ILE A 130 3.47 18.69 -1.91
CA ILE A 130 3.34 18.40 -3.35
C ILE A 130 2.34 17.26 -3.59
N ALA A 131 2.46 16.17 -2.82
CA ALA A 131 1.55 15.03 -2.93
C ALA A 131 0.10 15.44 -2.63
N PHE A 132 -0.11 16.26 -1.60
CA PHE A 132 -1.43 16.79 -1.27
C PHE A 132 -1.99 17.65 -2.41
N GLY A 133 -1.22 18.58 -2.97
CA GLY A 133 -1.66 19.43 -4.09
C GLY A 133 -1.82 18.73 -5.44
N LEU A 134 -1.25 17.52 -5.61
CA LEU A 134 -1.51 16.70 -6.80
C LEU A 134 -2.79 15.86 -6.67
N LEU A 135 -3.20 15.55 -5.44
CA LEU A 135 -4.36 14.71 -5.15
C LEU A 135 -5.66 15.51 -4.98
N PHE A 136 -5.57 16.80 -4.61
CA PHE A 136 -6.68 17.71 -4.35
C PHE A 136 -6.52 19.00 -5.14
#